data_AF-A0A7S4SB93-F1
#
_entry.id   AF-A0A7S4SB93-F1
#
_cell.length_a   1.000
_cell.length_b   1.000
_cell.length_c   1.000
_cell.angle_alpha   90.00
_cell.angle_beta   90.00
_cell.angle_gamma   90.00
#
_symmetry.space_group_name_H-M   'P 1'
#
loop_
_entity.id
_entity.type
_entity.pdbx_description
1 polymer ?
#
loop_
_entity_poly.entity_id
_entity_poly.type
_entity_poly.pdbx_seq_one_letter_code
_entity_poly.pdbx_strand_id
1 'polypeptide(L)'
;MAPAAPQTSFAGAAQLALEACGAQLFHQWVVQKRAVVRDELVDAALVSPADSRVEDPEDKFGRDCSLTMALDAACRVIAAGDDCQSMQAFWVLGKLAGRGYEAAISVIQARLEDPVSKVRLMAMATLPEVLQKGCQWAISALAARLSDRDPTVQRGAASVLPQLAVRGDRHAVDKVTTCIEVVDPDLRSPASRLAALQAIGPLANRGDDRVIAAVASCLEDPSDTVRSKAQTVLGVVADKDDRRAVAAVRARILHGDPRVRQAAVRAMRCVAKRGSQGAISAIAACCEDPDCRVRIAAVEVIARVAWHGDRQALFAAMARLLDSEGLVRDAAVEAVARLSKTCDAEAMTALMQLKHPSPWVRESMIAAIRRVEKRGDPHVQDVLSTLLKNRSSCQKIRAPGSVDNLAET
;
A
#
# COMPACT_ATOMS: atom_id res chain seq x y z
N MET A 1 51.49 1.68 5.13
CA MET A 1 50.63 0.58 4.65
C MET A 1 49.39 0.51 5.51
N ALA A 2 48.23 0.88 4.96
CA ALA A 2 46.90 0.44 5.37
C ALA A 2 45.99 0.63 4.14
N PRO A 3 45.15 -0.37 3.74
CA PRO A 3 44.49 -0.39 2.45
C PRO A 3 43.14 0.33 2.44
N ALA A 4 42.73 0.72 1.24
CA ALA A 4 41.48 1.40 0.91
C ALA A 4 40.22 0.60 1.28
N ALA A 5 39.20 1.31 1.77
CA ALA A 5 37.80 0.86 1.83
C ALA A 5 37.01 1.46 0.64
N PRO A 6 35.99 0.77 0.10
CA PRO A 6 35.39 1.12 -1.19
C PRO A 6 34.43 2.31 -1.07
N GLN A 7 34.55 3.23 -2.03
CA GLN A 7 33.60 4.30 -2.27
C GLN A 7 32.24 3.70 -2.63
N THR A 8 31.28 3.78 -1.72
CA THR A 8 29.86 3.70 -2.09
C THR A 8 29.41 5.11 -2.45
N SER A 9 29.04 5.30 -3.71
CA SER A 9 28.67 6.62 -4.25
C SER A 9 27.44 7.16 -3.51
N PHE A 10 27.64 8.26 -2.79
CA PHE A 10 26.61 9.09 -2.15
C PHE A 10 25.47 9.52 -3.11
N ALA A 11 25.73 9.45 -4.42
CA ALA A 11 24.78 9.76 -5.50
C ALA A 11 23.55 8.81 -5.53
N GLY A 12 23.70 7.54 -5.17
CA GLY A 12 22.60 6.56 -5.23
C GLY A 12 21.57 6.73 -4.10
N ALA A 13 22.00 7.17 -2.92
CA ALA A 13 21.13 7.41 -1.77
C ALA A 13 20.45 8.80 -1.82
N ALA A 14 21.12 9.79 -2.44
CA ALA A 14 20.56 11.13 -2.63
C ALA A 14 19.39 11.14 -3.64
N GLN A 15 19.46 10.32 -4.69
CA GLN A 15 18.44 10.31 -5.75
C GLN A 15 17.12 9.66 -5.29
N LEU A 16 17.18 8.61 -4.46
CA LEU A 16 16.00 8.00 -3.83
C LEU A 16 15.39 8.89 -2.73
N ALA A 17 16.21 9.71 -2.05
CA ALA A 17 15.73 10.70 -1.10
C ALA A 17 15.05 11.89 -1.80
N LEU A 18 15.55 12.33 -2.97
CA LEU A 18 14.96 13.41 -3.79
C LEU A 18 13.59 13.05 -4.39
N GLU A 19 13.38 11.79 -4.78
CA GLU A 19 12.12 11.34 -5.40
C GLU A 19 10.96 11.15 -4.40
N ALA A 20 11.26 10.77 -3.16
CA ALA A 20 10.30 10.70 -2.06
C ALA A 20 10.06 12.08 -1.43
N CYS A 21 11.09 12.92 -1.35
CA CYS A 21 10.97 14.30 -0.89
C CYS A 21 10.15 15.19 -1.83
N GLY A 22 10.14 14.97 -3.14
CA GLY A 22 9.47 15.87 -4.09
C GLY A 22 8.00 16.16 -3.77
N ALA A 23 7.18 15.14 -3.47
CA ALA A 23 5.75 15.33 -3.17
C ALA A 23 5.50 15.84 -1.75
N GLN A 24 6.35 15.48 -0.79
CA GLN A 24 6.21 15.83 0.61
C GLN A 24 6.80 17.22 0.91
N LEU A 25 7.89 17.59 0.25
CA LEU A 25 8.40 18.95 0.14
C LEU A 25 7.49 19.82 -0.72
N PHE A 26 6.82 19.31 -1.76
CA PHE A 26 5.80 20.09 -2.46
C PHE A 26 4.58 20.34 -1.57
N HIS A 27 4.10 19.33 -0.82
CA HIS A 27 3.04 19.53 0.17
C HIS A 27 3.48 20.46 1.31
N GLN A 28 4.69 20.30 1.85
CA GLN A 28 5.24 21.19 2.87
C GLN A 28 5.50 22.59 2.33
N TRP A 29 5.99 22.74 1.10
CA TRP A 29 6.18 24.02 0.43
C TRP A 29 4.83 24.69 0.13
N VAL A 30 3.84 23.95 -0.36
CA VAL A 30 2.45 24.42 -0.53
C VAL A 30 1.83 24.82 0.80
N VAL A 31 2.19 24.17 1.93
CA VAL A 31 1.74 24.49 3.30
C VAL A 31 2.54 25.63 3.94
N GLN A 32 3.81 25.80 3.61
CA GLN A 32 4.74 26.75 4.23
C GLN A 32 4.75 28.09 3.48
N LYS A 33 4.65 28.08 2.14
CA LYS A 33 4.30 29.26 1.32
C LYS A 33 2.80 29.59 1.36
N ARG A 34 1.94 28.69 1.85
CA ARG A 34 0.51 28.92 2.15
C ARG A 34 0.25 30.06 3.14
N ALA A 35 1.21 30.32 4.04
CA ALA A 35 1.10 31.37 5.04
C ALA A 35 1.65 32.69 4.48
N VAL A 36 2.87 32.66 3.93
CA VAL A 36 3.55 33.87 3.42
C VAL A 36 2.85 34.48 2.20
N VAL A 37 2.37 33.66 1.25
CA VAL A 37 1.68 34.15 0.05
C VAL A 37 0.21 34.47 0.32
N ARG A 38 -0.39 33.82 1.34
CA ARG A 38 -1.71 34.22 1.83
C ARG A 38 -1.61 35.64 2.37
N ASP A 39 -0.65 35.95 3.23
CA ASP A 39 -0.56 37.29 3.81
C ASP A 39 -0.19 38.33 2.73
N GLU A 40 0.79 38.09 1.85
CA GLU A 40 1.19 39.11 0.85
C GLU A 40 0.17 39.41 -0.26
N LEU A 41 -0.64 38.43 -0.70
CA LEU A 41 -1.66 38.64 -1.75
C LEU A 41 -3.08 38.86 -1.18
N VAL A 42 -3.38 38.34 0.02
CA VAL A 42 -4.61 38.71 0.74
C VAL A 42 -4.47 40.12 1.30
N ASP A 43 -3.31 40.56 1.78
CA ASP A 43 -3.10 41.94 2.20
C ASP A 43 -3.15 42.89 1.00
N ALA A 44 -2.64 42.51 -0.17
CA ALA A 44 -2.80 43.30 -1.41
C ALA A 44 -4.28 43.36 -1.89
N ALA A 45 -5.13 42.41 -1.49
CA ALA A 45 -6.56 42.39 -1.76
C ALA A 45 -7.45 42.90 -0.60
N LEU A 46 -6.90 43.10 0.61
CA LEU A 46 -7.63 43.46 1.85
C LEU A 46 -7.12 44.70 2.59
N VAL A 47 -6.21 45.53 2.05
CA VAL A 47 -6.09 46.92 2.56
C VAL A 47 -7.46 47.60 2.28
N SER A 48 -8.39 47.82 3.21
CA SER A 48 -8.32 48.08 4.66
C SER A 48 -9.58 47.59 5.41
N PRO A 49 -9.50 47.20 6.69
CA PRO A 49 -10.65 47.13 7.60
C PRO A 49 -10.45 48.05 8.81
N ALA A 50 -11.10 49.21 8.83
CA ALA A 50 -11.32 49.98 10.05
C ALA A 50 -12.52 50.92 9.89
N ASP A 51 -13.72 50.36 9.92
CA ASP A 51 -14.79 50.77 10.83
C ASP A 51 -16.13 50.17 10.39
N SER A 52 -16.85 49.60 11.35
CA SER A 52 -18.21 49.12 11.19
C SER A 52 -19.14 50.25 10.76
N ARG A 53 -19.72 50.17 9.55
CA ARG A 53 -21.07 50.65 9.19
C ARG A 53 -21.34 50.46 7.68
N VAL A 54 -22.44 49.78 7.37
CA VAL A 54 -23.18 49.73 6.09
C VAL A 54 -22.31 49.55 4.82
N GLU A 55 -22.31 48.34 4.25
CA GLU A 55 -21.62 48.06 2.98
C GLU A 55 -22.23 48.88 1.82
N ASP A 56 -21.47 49.85 1.30
CA ASP A 56 -21.83 50.62 0.11
C ASP A 56 -21.70 49.78 -1.17
N PRO A 57 -22.71 49.76 -2.06
CA PRO A 57 -22.70 48.94 -3.27
C PRO A 57 -21.60 49.32 -4.30
N GLU A 58 -21.09 50.55 -4.26
CA GLU A 58 -19.99 51.00 -5.14
C GLU A 58 -18.63 50.38 -4.76
N ASP A 59 -18.40 50.13 -3.47
CA ASP A 59 -17.14 49.56 -2.97
C ASP A 59 -17.07 48.04 -3.15
N LYS A 60 -18.24 47.38 -3.25
CA LYS A 60 -18.36 46.00 -3.72
C LYS A 60 -18.10 45.88 -5.22
N PHE A 61 -18.63 46.82 -6.02
CA PHE A 61 -18.44 46.85 -7.47
C PHE A 61 -16.98 47.10 -7.87
N GLY A 62 -16.26 47.97 -7.14
CA GLY A 62 -14.82 48.20 -7.35
C GLY A 62 -13.96 46.97 -7.04
N ARG A 63 -14.30 46.22 -5.98
CA ARG A 63 -13.64 44.95 -5.61
C ARG A 63 -13.90 43.83 -6.62
N ASP A 64 -15.11 43.75 -7.18
CA ASP A 64 -15.45 42.76 -8.21
C ASP A 64 -14.73 43.05 -9.54
N CYS A 65 -14.50 44.33 -9.88
CA CYS A 65 -13.73 44.74 -11.05
C CYS A 65 -12.22 44.44 -10.93
N SER A 66 -11.62 44.64 -9.75
CA SER A 66 -10.20 44.33 -9.54
C SER A 66 -9.94 42.83 -9.54
N LEU A 67 -10.87 42.04 -8.98
CA LEU A 67 -10.82 40.57 -8.98
C LEU A 67 -10.91 40.00 -10.40
N THR A 68 -11.87 40.47 -11.20
CA THR A 68 -12.04 40.02 -12.60
C THR A 68 -10.83 40.37 -13.46
N MET A 69 -10.26 41.56 -13.31
CA MET A 69 -9.00 41.93 -14.00
C MET A 69 -7.81 41.04 -13.59
N ALA A 70 -7.70 40.68 -12.32
CA ALA A 70 -6.65 39.80 -11.82
C ALA A 70 -6.79 38.37 -12.36
N LEU A 71 -8.02 37.85 -12.42
CA LEU A 71 -8.32 36.54 -13.00
C LEU A 71 -8.04 36.50 -14.51
N ASP A 72 -8.41 37.55 -15.24
CA ASP A 72 -8.12 37.65 -16.68
C ASP A 72 -6.63 37.83 -16.98
N ALA A 73 -5.89 38.54 -16.11
CA ALA A 73 -4.44 38.60 -16.19
C ALA A 73 -3.82 37.21 -15.95
N ALA A 74 -4.28 36.47 -14.94
CA ALA A 74 -3.81 35.11 -14.66
C ALA A 74 -4.10 34.15 -15.83
N CYS A 75 -5.30 34.22 -16.41
CA CYS A 75 -5.65 33.45 -17.61
C CYS A 75 -4.72 33.77 -18.79
N ARG A 76 -4.41 35.05 -19.03
CA ARG A 76 -3.48 35.46 -20.11
C ARG A 76 -2.06 34.97 -19.88
N VAL A 77 -1.55 35.03 -18.65
CA VAL A 77 -0.21 34.54 -18.29
C VAL A 77 -0.10 33.03 -18.54
N ILE A 78 -1.11 32.27 -18.14
CA ILE A 78 -1.14 30.82 -18.39
C ILE A 78 -1.32 30.52 -19.88
N ALA A 79 -2.09 31.34 -20.61
CA ALA A 79 -2.23 31.22 -22.06
C ALA A 79 -0.93 31.57 -22.81
N ALA A 80 -0.10 32.48 -22.29
CA ALA A 80 1.20 32.84 -22.86
C ALA A 80 2.26 31.74 -22.68
N GLY A 81 2.17 30.95 -21.59
CA GLY A 81 3.02 29.77 -21.39
C GLY A 81 4.39 30.04 -20.74
N ASP A 82 4.56 31.16 -20.05
CA ASP A 82 5.79 31.46 -19.32
C ASP A 82 5.88 30.63 -18.02
N ASP A 83 6.86 29.72 -17.94
CA ASP A 83 6.97 28.71 -16.86
C ASP A 83 6.96 29.27 -15.43
N CYS A 84 7.66 30.39 -15.20
CA CYS A 84 7.80 30.98 -13.86
C CYS A 84 6.52 31.71 -13.42
N GLN A 85 5.89 32.45 -14.34
CA GLN A 85 4.70 33.25 -14.06
C GLN A 85 3.43 32.37 -14.04
N SER A 86 3.44 31.28 -14.79
CA SER A 86 2.35 30.30 -14.82
C SER A 86 2.07 29.70 -13.43
N MET A 87 3.09 29.48 -12.60
CA MET A 87 2.89 28.96 -11.23
C MET A 87 2.05 29.90 -10.35
N GLN A 88 2.37 31.19 -10.36
CA GLN A 88 1.62 32.19 -9.59
C GLN A 88 0.22 32.35 -10.16
N ALA A 89 0.08 32.36 -11.48
CA ALA A 89 -1.21 32.47 -12.14
C ALA A 89 -2.13 31.27 -11.85
N PHE A 90 -1.63 30.03 -11.85
CA PHE A 90 -2.42 28.86 -11.46
C PHE A 90 -2.86 28.94 -10.00
N TRP A 91 -2.01 29.43 -9.10
CA TRP A 91 -2.37 29.63 -7.70
C TRP A 91 -3.50 30.67 -7.54
N VAL A 92 -3.38 31.81 -8.24
CA VAL A 92 -4.39 32.87 -8.24
C VAL A 92 -5.72 32.32 -8.75
N LEU A 93 -5.74 31.60 -9.87
CA LEU A 93 -6.96 30.98 -10.38
C LEU A 93 -7.54 29.97 -9.39
N GLY A 94 -6.75 29.07 -8.81
CA GLY A 94 -7.28 28.10 -7.84
C GLY A 94 -7.95 28.75 -6.63
N LYS A 95 -7.38 29.84 -6.11
CA LYS A 95 -7.87 30.50 -4.90
C LYS A 95 -9.03 31.44 -5.13
N LEU A 96 -9.02 32.14 -6.26
CA LEU A 96 -9.89 33.29 -6.52
C LEU A 96 -10.92 33.02 -7.63
N ALA A 97 -10.63 32.12 -8.58
CA ALA A 97 -11.60 31.73 -9.58
C ALA A 97 -12.64 30.85 -8.89
N GLY A 98 -13.75 31.46 -8.47
CA GLY A 98 -14.88 30.74 -7.91
C GLY A 98 -15.28 29.54 -8.78
N ARG A 99 -15.95 28.56 -8.16
CA ARG A 99 -16.30 27.32 -8.87
C ARG A 99 -17.13 27.61 -10.12
N GLY A 100 -16.70 27.05 -11.26
CA GLY A 100 -17.39 27.22 -12.54
C GLY A 100 -16.93 28.43 -13.35
N TYR A 101 -15.81 29.08 -13.01
CA TYR A 101 -15.26 30.17 -13.82
C TYR A 101 -14.77 29.64 -15.19
N GLU A 102 -15.58 29.85 -16.23
CA GLU A 102 -15.39 29.25 -17.56
C GLU A 102 -14.05 29.61 -18.20
N ALA A 103 -13.59 30.86 -18.06
CA ALA A 103 -12.31 31.30 -18.61
C ALA A 103 -11.13 30.54 -17.98
N ALA A 104 -11.12 30.33 -16.66
CA ALA A 104 -10.11 29.50 -16.02
C ALA A 104 -10.20 28.05 -16.48
N ILE A 105 -11.41 27.49 -16.59
CA ILE A 105 -11.60 26.11 -17.03
C ILE A 105 -11.02 25.89 -18.43
N SER A 106 -11.31 26.79 -19.38
CA SER A 106 -10.80 26.71 -20.75
C SER A 106 -9.27 26.75 -20.80
N VAL A 107 -8.66 27.67 -20.03
CA VAL A 107 -7.20 27.82 -19.99
C VAL A 107 -6.53 26.63 -19.30
N ILE A 108 -7.09 26.14 -18.20
CA ILE A 108 -6.59 24.94 -17.50
C ILE A 108 -6.70 23.72 -18.41
N GLN A 109 -7.82 23.53 -19.11
CA GLN A 109 -8.04 22.42 -20.02
C GLN A 109 -6.97 22.35 -21.12
N ALA A 110 -6.62 23.49 -21.73
CA ALA A 110 -5.55 23.56 -22.72
C ALA A 110 -4.18 23.15 -22.14
N ARG A 111 -3.93 23.45 -20.87
CA ARG A 111 -2.66 23.17 -20.18
C ARG A 111 -2.55 21.77 -19.59
N LEU A 112 -3.61 20.96 -19.65
CA LEU A 112 -3.53 19.53 -19.30
C LEU A 112 -2.74 18.71 -20.33
N GLU A 113 -2.51 19.23 -21.53
CA GLU A 113 -1.75 18.61 -22.62
C GLU A 113 -0.43 19.34 -22.93
N ASP A 114 -0.04 20.27 -22.05
CA ASP A 114 1.16 21.07 -22.22
C ASP A 114 2.43 20.19 -22.34
N PRO A 115 3.42 20.53 -23.18
CA PRO A 115 4.68 19.78 -23.26
C PRO A 115 5.41 19.68 -21.91
N VAL A 116 5.32 20.72 -21.08
CA VAL A 116 6.00 20.81 -19.79
C VAL A 116 5.20 20.06 -18.71
N SER A 117 5.82 19.05 -18.09
CA SER A 117 5.15 18.24 -17.08
C SER A 117 4.76 19.01 -15.83
N LYS A 118 5.55 20.02 -15.44
CA LYS A 118 5.22 20.93 -14.33
C LYS A 118 3.93 21.69 -14.59
N VAL A 119 3.74 22.20 -15.81
CA VAL A 119 2.53 22.95 -16.20
C VAL A 119 1.30 22.04 -16.17
N ARG A 120 1.40 20.81 -16.72
CA ARG A 120 0.35 19.79 -16.60
C ARG A 120 -0.03 19.52 -15.13
N LEU A 121 0.97 19.37 -14.27
CA LEU A 121 0.77 19.08 -12.84
C LEU A 121 0.08 20.25 -12.12
N MET A 122 0.45 21.49 -12.40
CA MET A 122 -0.22 22.69 -11.85
C MET A 122 -1.66 22.78 -12.34
N ALA A 123 -1.90 22.62 -13.64
CA ALA A 123 -3.24 22.60 -14.21
C ALA A 123 -4.12 21.57 -13.47
N MET A 124 -3.62 20.35 -13.29
CA MET A 124 -4.35 19.31 -12.56
C MET A 124 -4.61 19.67 -11.09
N ALA A 125 -3.63 20.26 -10.39
CA ALA A 125 -3.76 20.64 -9.00
C ALA A 125 -4.79 21.76 -8.77
N THR A 126 -5.04 22.60 -9.77
CA THR A 126 -6.04 23.67 -9.70
C THR A 126 -7.48 23.20 -9.93
N LEU A 127 -7.68 22.07 -10.63
CA LEU A 127 -9.02 21.57 -10.97
C LEU A 127 -9.94 21.39 -9.76
N PRO A 128 -9.54 20.81 -8.61
CA PRO A 128 -10.40 20.67 -7.43
C PRO A 128 -10.89 21.98 -6.83
N GLU A 129 -10.19 23.08 -7.08
CA GLU A 129 -10.54 24.38 -6.52
C GLU A 129 -11.56 25.10 -7.43
N VAL A 130 -11.40 24.97 -8.75
CA VAL A 130 -12.23 25.64 -9.76
C VAL A 130 -13.46 24.82 -10.17
N LEU A 131 -13.47 23.51 -9.93
CA LEU A 131 -14.56 22.62 -10.36
C LEU A 131 -15.44 22.11 -9.22
N GLN A 132 -16.68 21.78 -9.57
CA GLN A 132 -17.56 20.97 -8.74
C GLN A 132 -17.24 19.48 -8.92
N LYS A 133 -17.60 18.67 -7.92
CA LYS A 133 -17.44 17.21 -8.02
C LYS A 133 -18.37 16.63 -9.10
N GLY A 134 -17.91 15.61 -9.81
CA GLY A 134 -18.67 14.91 -10.85
C GLY A 134 -18.48 15.48 -12.26
N CYS A 135 -17.56 16.42 -12.48
CA CYS A 135 -17.24 16.93 -13.82
C CYS A 135 -16.64 15.82 -14.71
N GLN A 136 -17.45 15.23 -15.59
CA GLN A 136 -17.07 14.11 -16.45
C GLN A 136 -15.89 14.41 -17.37
N TRP A 137 -15.81 15.62 -17.93
CA TRP A 137 -14.69 16.03 -18.78
C TRP A 137 -13.37 16.00 -17.99
N ALA A 138 -13.37 16.55 -16.77
CA ALA A 138 -12.18 16.63 -15.92
C ALA A 138 -11.75 15.24 -15.44
N ILE A 139 -12.72 14.38 -15.11
CA ILE A 139 -12.47 12.97 -14.77
C ILE A 139 -11.83 12.25 -15.97
N SER A 140 -12.33 12.47 -17.19
CA SER A 140 -11.78 11.85 -18.41
C SER A 140 -10.36 12.35 -18.71
N ALA A 141 -10.13 13.67 -18.56
CA ALA A 141 -8.82 14.27 -18.77
C ALA A 141 -7.80 13.77 -17.73
N LEU A 142 -8.18 13.70 -16.44
CA LEU A 142 -7.32 13.14 -15.40
C LEU A 142 -7.06 11.65 -15.57
N ALA A 143 -8.07 10.88 -16.00
CA ALA A 143 -7.89 9.46 -16.31
C ALA A 143 -6.87 9.27 -17.46
N ALA A 144 -6.93 10.11 -18.51
CA ALA A 144 -5.94 10.10 -19.58
C ALA A 144 -4.51 10.46 -19.10
N ARG A 145 -4.38 11.23 -18.01
CA ARG A 145 -3.09 11.56 -17.38
C ARG A 145 -2.55 10.46 -16.44
N LEU A 146 -3.33 9.41 -16.13
CA LEU A 146 -2.81 8.23 -15.46
C LEU A 146 -1.79 7.48 -16.33
N SER A 147 -1.81 7.71 -17.65
CA SER A 147 -0.87 7.14 -18.62
C SER A 147 0.06 8.20 -19.22
N ASP A 148 0.28 9.31 -18.50
CA ASP A 148 1.22 10.36 -18.92
C ASP A 148 2.67 9.83 -19.03
N ARG A 149 3.53 10.51 -19.79
CA ARG A 149 4.96 10.13 -19.92
C ARG A 149 5.73 10.38 -18.62
N ASP A 150 5.31 11.34 -17.81
CA ASP A 150 5.97 11.72 -16.57
C ASP A 150 5.31 11.01 -15.35
N PRO A 151 6.06 10.19 -14.59
CA PRO A 151 5.55 9.53 -13.38
C PRO A 151 5.04 10.47 -12.28
N THR A 152 5.51 11.73 -12.24
CA THR A 152 5.00 12.75 -11.32
C THR A 152 3.58 13.19 -11.69
N VAL A 153 3.32 13.36 -12.98
CA VAL A 153 2.00 13.70 -13.52
C VAL A 153 1.03 12.53 -13.32
N GLN A 154 1.47 11.29 -13.56
CA GLN A 154 0.66 10.09 -13.28
C GLN A 154 0.23 10.02 -11.80
N ARG A 155 1.16 10.22 -10.85
CA ARG A 155 0.86 10.27 -9.41
C ARG A 155 -0.04 11.44 -9.04
N GLY A 156 0.19 12.60 -9.65
CA GLY A 156 -0.68 13.77 -9.51
C GLY A 156 -2.11 13.45 -9.92
N ALA A 157 -2.30 12.80 -11.07
CA ALA A 157 -3.61 12.39 -11.59
C ALA A 157 -4.31 11.45 -10.60
N ALA A 158 -3.58 10.44 -10.10
CA ALA A 158 -4.13 9.50 -9.14
C ALA A 158 -4.53 10.13 -7.80
N SER A 159 -3.87 11.22 -7.40
CA SER A 159 -4.18 11.98 -6.17
C SER A 159 -5.35 12.96 -6.33
N VAL A 160 -5.47 13.58 -7.51
CA VAL A 160 -6.47 14.61 -7.80
C VAL A 160 -7.81 14.00 -8.21
N LEU A 161 -7.81 12.92 -9.00
CA LEU A 161 -9.03 12.32 -9.54
C LEU A 161 -10.06 11.96 -8.43
N PRO A 162 -9.67 11.37 -7.28
CA PRO A 162 -10.60 11.11 -6.17
C PRO A 162 -11.17 12.36 -5.49
N GLN A 163 -10.58 13.53 -5.68
CA GLN A 163 -11.09 14.79 -5.13
C GLN A 163 -12.24 15.35 -5.98
N LEU A 164 -12.20 15.09 -7.30
CA LEU A 164 -13.20 15.54 -8.27
C LEU A 164 -14.30 14.51 -8.52
N ALA A 165 -14.01 13.22 -8.39
CA ALA A 165 -15.03 12.20 -8.52
C ALA A 165 -15.76 11.96 -7.20
N VAL A 166 -17.05 11.65 -7.28
CA VAL A 166 -17.80 11.12 -6.14
C VAL A 166 -17.44 9.65 -5.97
N ARG A 167 -17.35 9.17 -4.74
CA ARG A 167 -17.13 7.74 -4.48
C ARG A 167 -18.28 6.94 -5.11
N GLY A 168 -17.94 5.93 -5.90
CA GLY A 168 -18.89 5.15 -6.68
C GLY A 168 -19.32 5.78 -7.99
N ASP A 169 -18.68 6.88 -8.43
CA ASP A 169 -18.93 7.46 -9.74
C ASP A 169 -18.59 6.45 -10.84
N ARG A 170 -19.64 5.96 -11.52
CA ARG A 170 -19.54 4.93 -12.54
C ARG A 170 -18.61 5.34 -13.69
N HIS A 171 -18.62 6.62 -14.08
CA HIS A 171 -17.77 7.11 -15.17
C HIS A 171 -16.30 7.12 -14.75
N ALA A 172 -16.01 7.60 -13.54
CA ALA A 172 -14.65 7.59 -13.01
C ALA A 172 -14.11 6.16 -12.84
N VAL A 173 -14.92 5.26 -12.27
CA VAL A 173 -14.56 3.85 -12.08
C VAL A 173 -14.32 3.16 -13.42
N ASP A 174 -15.18 3.35 -14.41
CA ASP A 174 -15.05 2.72 -15.73
C ASP A 174 -13.78 3.19 -16.45
N LYS A 175 -13.48 4.50 -16.42
CA LYS A 175 -12.25 5.05 -17.01
C LYS A 175 -11.00 4.53 -16.33
N VAL A 176 -10.95 4.52 -15.00
CA VAL A 176 -9.76 4.02 -14.27
C VAL A 176 -9.62 2.50 -14.41
N THR A 177 -10.73 1.75 -14.42
CA THR A 177 -10.72 0.30 -14.67
C THR A 177 -10.21 -0.01 -16.07
N THR A 178 -10.63 0.77 -17.07
CA THR A 178 -10.08 0.67 -18.44
C THR A 178 -8.57 0.89 -18.42
N CYS A 179 -8.04 1.87 -17.69
CA CYS A 179 -6.59 2.07 -17.56
C CYS A 179 -5.86 0.86 -16.92
N ILE A 180 -6.56 0.04 -16.13
CA ILE A 180 -6.02 -1.19 -15.52
C ILE A 180 -6.10 -2.36 -16.52
N GLU A 181 -7.22 -2.49 -17.23
CA GLU A 181 -7.53 -3.58 -18.15
C GLU A 181 -6.84 -3.44 -19.51
N VAL A 182 -6.51 -2.23 -19.94
CA VAL A 182 -5.91 -1.98 -21.25
C VAL A 182 -4.59 -2.74 -21.37
N VAL A 183 -4.62 -3.75 -22.24
CA VAL A 183 -3.56 -4.71 -22.58
C VAL A 183 -2.49 -4.08 -23.51
N ASP A 184 -2.59 -2.79 -23.77
CA ASP A 184 -1.81 -2.11 -24.80
C ASP A 184 -0.30 -2.12 -24.47
N PRO A 185 0.56 -2.68 -25.35
CA PRO A 185 2.00 -2.73 -25.19
C PRO A 185 2.71 -1.42 -24.85
N ASP A 186 2.20 -0.30 -25.33
CA ASP A 186 2.87 1.00 -25.19
C ASP A 186 2.43 1.77 -23.93
N LEU A 187 1.30 1.38 -23.33
CA LEU A 187 0.79 1.91 -22.05
C LEU A 187 1.32 1.11 -20.83
N ARG A 188 2.25 0.17 -21.08
CA ARG A 188 2.79 -0.81 -20.11
C ARG A 188 3.71 -0.27 -19.01
N SER A 189 3.84 1.04 -18.79
CA SER A 189 4.70 1.49 -17.69
C SER A 189 4.12 0.98 -16.36
N PRO A 190 4.92 0.31 -15.51
CA PRO A 190 4.47 -0.09 -14.17
C PRO A 190 3.95 1.10 -13.36
N ALA A 191 4.48 2.30 -13.64
CA ALA A 191 4.05 3.55 -13.04
C ALA A 191 2.60 3.92 -13.38
N SER A 192 2.16 3.72 -14.63
CA SER A 192 0.77 4.01 -15.03
C SER A 192 -0.22 3.08 -14.34
N ARG A 193 0.06 1.77 -14.31
CA ARG A 193 -0.80 0.80 -13.60
C ARG A 193 -0.81 1.06 -12.10
N LEU A 194 0.34 1.45 -11.53
CA LEU A 194 0.42 1.84 -10.13
C LEU A 194 -0.43 3.09 -9.84
N ALA A 195 -0.40 4.09 -10.71
CA ALA A 195 -1.22 5.29 -10.59
C ALA A 195 -2.72 4.96 -10.70
N ALA A 196 -3.12 4.10 -11.64
CA ALA A 196 -4.51 3.64 -11.76
C ALA A 196 -4.96 2.89 -10.50
N LEU A 197 -4.14 1.98 -9.96
CA LEU A 197 -4.40 1.31 -8.68
C LEU A 197 -4.46 2.28 -7.49
N GLN A 198 -3.68 3.35 -7.50
CA GLN A 198 -3.74 4.41 -6.47
C GLN A 198 -5.07 5.17 -6.54
N ALA A 199 -5.54 5.47 -7.75
CA ALA A 199 -6.79 6.18 -7.97
C ALA A 199 -8.03 5.33 -7.63
N ILE A 200 -8.05 4.05 -8.01
CA ILE A 200 -9.26 3.22 -7.94
C ILE A 200 -9.72 2.94 -6.50
N GLY A 201 -8.80 2.83 -5.54
CA GLY A 201 -9.12 2.53 -4.13
C GLY A 201 -10.11 3.50 -3.47
N PRO A 202 -9.84 4.82 -3.47
CA PRO A 202 -10.78 5.81 -2.93
C PRO A 202 -12.04 6.00 -3.79
N LEU A 203 -11.95 5.77 -5.11
CA LEU A 203 -13.06 5.94 -6.07
C LEU A 203 -14.10 4.84 -5.99
N ALA A 204 -13.66 3.59 -5.92
CA ALA A 204 -14.56 2.45 -6.02
C ALA A 204 -15.44 2.30 -4.78
N ASN A 205 -16.68 1.87 -5.00
CA ASN A 205 -17.52 1.37 -3.93
C ASN A 205 -16.96 0.04 -3.41
N ARG A 206 -17.20 -0.23 -2.12
CA ARG A 206 -16.85 -1.54 -1.57
C ARG A 206 -17.76 -2.61 -2.20
N GLY A 207 -17.19 -3.76 -2.53
CA GLY A 207 -17.91 -4.88 -3.15
C GLY A 207 -18.19 -4.72 -4.65
N ASP A 208 -17.53 -3.77 -5.34
CA ASP A 208 -17.68 -3.64 -6.79
C ASP A 208 -16.96 -4.78 -7.52
N ASP A 209 -17.75 -5.69 -8.10
CA ASP A 209 -17.28 -6.91 -8.77
C ASP A 209 -16.28 -6.63 -9.89
N ARG A 210 -16.51 -5.59 -10.70
CA ARG A 210 -15.65 -5.27 -11.84
C ARG A 210 -14.29 -4.78 -11.35
N VAL A 211 -14.31 -3.91 -10.35
CA VAL A 211 -13.10 -3.40 -9.72
C VAL A 211 -12.33 -4.52 -9.04
N ILE A 212 -13.01 -5.41 -8.31
CA ILE A 212 -12.36 -6.57 -7.67
C ILE A 212 -11.70 -7.47 -8.71
N ALA A 213 -12.36 -7.76 -9.83
CA ALA A 213 -11.80 -8.57 -10.90
C ALA A 213 -10.57 -7.91 -11.55
N ALA A 214 -10.65 -6.62 -11.87
CA ALA A 214 -9.56 -5.84 -12.47
C ALA A 214 -8.36 -5.69 -11.53
N VAL A 215 -8.59 -5.40 -10.25
CA VAL A 215 -7.49 -5.32 -9.26
C VAL A 215 -6.90 -6.70 -9.00
N ALA A 216 -7.71 -7.76 -9.02
CA ALA A 216 -7.19 -9.12 -8.86
C ALA A 216 -6.28 -9.52 -10.03
N SER A 217 -6.58 -9.13 -11.29
CA SER A 217 -5.69 -9.39 -12.43
C SER A 217 -4.32 -8.73 -12.28
N CYS A 218 -4.22 -7.58 -11.60
CA CYS A 218 -2.94 -6.96 -11.26
C CYS A 218 -2.07 -7.76 -10.28
N LEU A 219 -2.58 -8.83 -9.67
CA LEU A 219 -1.73 -9.78 -8.91
C LEU A 219 -0.86 -10.64 -9.83
N GLU A 220 -1.21 -10.75 -11.12
CA GLU A 220 -0.44 -11.42 -12.17
C GLU A 220 0.58 -10.49 -12.85
N ASP A 221 0.67 -9.23 -12.41
CA ASP A 221 1.54 -8.24 -13.02
C ASP A 221 3.03 -8.62 -12.91
N PRO A 222 3.86 -8.37 -13.95
CA PRO A 222 5.30 -8.61 -13.86
C PRO A 222 5.99 -7.78 -12.76
N SER A 223 5.50 -6.57 -12.48
CA SER A 223 6.09 -5.67 -11.49
C SER A 223 5.65 -6.01 -10.06
N ASP A 224 6.63 -6.16 -9.17
CA ASP A 224 6.38 -6.43 -7.75
C ASP A 224 5.67 -5.28 -7.03
N THR A 225 5.93 -4.04 -7.45
CA THR A 225 5.28 -2.85 -6.88
C THR A 225 3.79 -2.82 -7.22
N VAL A 226 3.43 -3.23 -8.44
CA VAL A 226 2.04 -3.31 -8.90
C VAL A 226 1.31 -4.43 -8.16
N ARG A 227 1.90 -5.63 -8.07
CA ARG A 227 1.33 -6.74 -7.28
C ARG A 227 1.11 -6.38 -5.82
N SER A 228 2.09 -5.72 -5.18
CA SER A 228 1.99 -5.28 -3.79
C SER A 228 0.90 -4.22 -3.60
N LYS A 229 0.77 -3.28 -4.56
CA LYS A 229 -0.30 -2.29 -4.51
C LYS A 229 -1.67 -2.94 -4.69
N ALA A 230 -1.81 -3.88 -5.63
CA ALA A 230 -3.05 -4.63 -5.85
C ALA A 230 -3.52 -5.34 -4.57
N GLN A 231 -2.61 -5.96 -3.80
CA GLN A 231 -2.93 -6.54 -2.49
C GLN A 231 -3.54 -5.52 -1.51
N THR A 232 -2.97 -4.32 -1.45
CA THR A 232 -3.48 -3.27 -0.55
C THR A 232 -4.83 -2.73 -1.01
N VAL A 233 -5.00 -2.54 -2.32
CA VAL A 233 -6.24 -2.02 -2.93
C VAL A 233 -7.38 -3.02 -2.76
N LEU A 234 -7.13 -4.33 -2.96
CA LEU A 234 -8.11 -5.38 -2.68
C LEU A 234 -8.67 -5.30 -1.27
N GLY A 235 -7.84 -5.00 -0.26
CA GLY A 235 -8.31 -4.83 1.12
C GLY A 235 -9.17 -3.58 1.36
N VAL A 236 -9.13 -2.61 0.45
CA VAL A 236 -9.94 -1.38 0.51
C VAL A 236 -11.25 -1.55 -0.25
N VAL A 237 -11.22 -2.19 -1.42
CA VAL A 237 -12.35 -2.32 -2.35
C VAL A 237 -13.19 -3.58 -2.12
N ALA A 238 -12.63 -4.66 -1.58
CA ALA A 238 -13.40 -5.86 -1.26
C ALA A 238 -13.95 -5.81 0.16
N ASP A 239 -15.18 -6.28 0.34
CA ASP A 239 -15.70 -6.58 1.67
C ASP A 239 -15.01 -7.83 2.24
N LYS A 240 -14.90 -7.87 3.57
CA LYS A 240 -14.30 -9.02 4.26
C LYS A 240 -15.16 -10.27 4.00
N ASP A 241 -14.51 -11.35 3.59
CA ASP A 241 -15.14 -12.61 3.18
C ASP A 241 -16.12 -12.49 2.00
N ASP A 242 -15.97 -11.45 1.16
CA ASP A 242 -16.65 -11.44 -0.13
C ASP A 242 -16.27 -12.68 -0.94
N ARG A 243 -17.29 -13.51 -1.24
CA ARG A 243 -17.12 -14.78 -1.96
C ARG A 243 -16.43 -14.58 -3.31
N ARG A 244 -16.69 -13.47 -3.99
CA ARG A 244 -16.13 -13.16 -5.31
C ARG A 244 -14.67 -12.75 -5.19
N ALA A 245 -14.35 -11.88 -4.23
CA ALA A 245 -12.96 -11.49 -3.95
C ALA A 245 -12.11 -12.70 -3.53
N VAL A 246 -12.64 -13.54 -2.63
CA VAL A 246 -11.97 -14.78 -2.19
C VAL A 246 -11.79 -15.73 -3.37
N ALA A 247 -12.80 -15.91 -4.24
CA ALA A 247 -12.68 -16.76 -5.42
C ALA A 247 -11.64 -16.24 -6.42
N ALA A 248 -11.63 -14.92 -6.69
CA ALA A 248 -10.69 -14.28 -7.61
C ALA A 248 -9.23 -14.42 -7.12
N VAL A 249 -9.00 -14.27 -5.81
CA VAL A 249 -7.67 -14.48 -5.21
C VAL A 249 -7.31 -15.97 -5.20
N ARG A 250 -8.27 -16.86 -4.89
CA ARG A 250 -8.04 -18.32 -4.87
C ARG A 250 -7.63 -18.86 -6.24
N ALA A 251 -8.19 -18.33 -7.33
CA ALA A 251 -7.77 -18.72 -8.68
C ALA A 251 -6.27 -18.49 -8.92
N ARG A 252 -5.70 -17.42 -8.32
CA ARG A 252 -4.28 -17.04 -8.47
C ARG A 252 -3.34 -17.76 -7.52
N ILE A 253 -3.88 -18.38 -6.47
CA ILE A 253 -3.12 -19.31 -5.62
C ILE A 253 -2.67 -20.53 -6.43
N LEU A 254 -3.42 -20.92 -7.47
CA LEU A 254 -3.11 -22.08 -8.33
C LEU A 254 -2.26 -21.71 -9.56
N HIS A 255 -1.73 -20.48 -9.62
CA HIS A 255 -1.00 -19.98 -10.79
C HIS A 255 0.38 -20.64 -10.96
N GLY A 256 0.85 -20.80 -12.21
CA GLY A 256 2.14 -21.44 -12.51
C GLY A 256 3.36 -20.66 -11.98
N ASP A 257 3.29 -19.33 -12.00
CA ASP A 257 4.36 -18.47 -11.47
C ASP A 257 4.29 -18.35 -9.92
N PRO A 258 5.34 -18.74 -9.18
CA PRO A 258 5.39 -18.62 -7.71
C PRO A 258 5.25 -17.18 -7.21
N ARG A 259 5.65 -16.16 -7.98
CA ARG A 259 5.51 -14.74 -7.60
C ARG A 259 4.04 -14.34 -7.52
N VAL A 260 3.23 -14.84 -8.45
CA VAL A 260 1.78 -14.63 -8.47
C VAL A 260 1.11 -15.39 -7.33
N ARG A 261 1.50 -16.65 -7.11
CA ARG A 261 0.99 -17.44 -5.97
C ARG A 261 1.28 -16.75 -4.63
N GLN A 262 2.50 -16.27 -4.44
CA GLN A 262 2.88 -15.51 -3.24
C GLN A 262 2.02 -14.25 -3.06
N ALA A 263 1.82 -13.49 -4.15
CA ALA A 263 0.99 -12.29 -4.12
C ALA A 263 -0.47 -12.60 -3.77
N ALA A 264 -1.02 -13.69 -4.32
CA ALA A 264 -2.36 -14.16 -4.02
C ALA A 264 -2.52 -14.59 -2.55
N VAL A 265 -1.56 -15.34 -2.00
CA VAL A 265 -1.55 -15.71 -0.58
C VAL A 265 -1.52 -14.46 0.30
N ARG A 266 -0.70 -13.46 -0.02
CA ARG A 266 -0.67 -12.19 0.72
C ARG A 266 -1.98 -11.39 0.57
N ALA A 267 -2.60 -11.43 -0.60
CA ALA A 267 -3.90 -10.81 -0.84
C ALA A 267 -5.03 -11.48 -0.03
N MET A 268 -4.97 -12.79 0.21
CA MET A 268 -5.95 -13.49 1.06
C MET A 268 -6.07 -12.88 2.45
N ARG A 269 -4.98 -12.39 3.04
CA ARG A 269 -5.01 -11.66 4.31
C ARG A 269 -5.90 -10.41 4.25
N CYS A 270 -5.92 -9.74 3.10
CA CYS A 270 -6.66 -8.51 2.90
C CYS A 270 -8.15 -8.76 2.65
N VAL A 271 -8.51 -9.86 1.99
CA VAL A 271 -9.91 -10.16 1.64
C VAL A 271 -10.61 -11.11 2.62
N ALA A 272 -9.89 -12.02 3.28
CA ALA A 272 -10.49 -12.97 4.22
C ALA A 272 -10.85 -12.29 5.56
N LYS A 273 -11.98 -12.69 6.14
CA LYS A 273 -12.30 -12.43 7.54
C LYS A 273 -11.50 -13.39 8.41
N ARG A 274 -11.24 -12.97 9.65
CA ARG A 274 -10.63 -13.84 10.65
C ARG A 274 -11.54 -15.07 10.90
N GLY A 275 -10.95 -16.26 10.83
CA GLY A 275 -11.64 -17.54 10.96
C GLY A 275 -12.30 -18.10 9.72
N SER A 276 -12.07 -17.50 8.54
CA SER A 276 -12.66 -17.98 7.29
C SER A 276 -12.07 -19.35 6.91
N GLN A 277 -12.81 -20.44 7.18
CA GLN A 277 -12.31 -21.80 6.98
C GLN A 277 -11.90 -22.10 5.54
N GLY A 278 -12.64 -21.54 4.57
CA GLY A 278 -12.31 -21.66 3.16
C GLY A 278 -10.98 -21.00 2.80
N ALA A 279 -10.71 -19.82 3.37
CA ALA A 279 -9.43 -19.14 3.19
C ALA A 279 -8.30 -19.88 3.92
N ILE A 280 -8.52 -20.33 5.16
CA ILE A 280 -7.55 -21.09 5.95
C ILE A 280 -7.16 -22.38 5.23
N SER A 281 -8.13 -23.09 4.66
CA SER A 281 -7.86 -24.33 3.90
C SER A 281 -7.06 -24.06 2.63
N ALA A 282 -7.40 -23.02 1.87
CA ALA A 282 -6.65 -22.64 0.67
C ALA A 282 -5.20 -22.22 1.01
N ILE A 283 -5.01 -21.47 2.11
CA ILE A 283 -3.68 -21.05 2.56
C ILE A 283 -2.89 -22.24 3.11
N ALA A 284 -3.53 -23.17 3.84
CA ALA A 284 -2.88 -24.36 4.38
C ALA A 284 -2.27 -25.23 3.27
N ALA A 285 -2.96 -25.36 2.13
CA ALA A 285 -2.40 -26.05 0.96
C ALA A 285 -1.13 -25.35 0.42
N CYS A 286 -1.07 -24.01 0.49
CA CYS A 286 0.10 -23.23 0.08
C CYS A 286 1.31 -23.41 1.02
N CYS A 287 1.10 -23.93 2.23
CA CYS A 287 2.21 -24.28 3.10
C CYS A 287 3.07 -25.39 2.48
N GLU A 288 2.55 -26.22 1.57
CA GLU A 288 3.28 -27.31 0.91
C GLU A 288 3.82 -26.93 -0.47
N ASP A 289 3.76 -25.64 -0.82
CA ASP A 289 4.21 -25.16 -2.14
C ASP A 289 5.70 -25.46 -2.40
N PRO A 290 6.09 -25.84 -3.63
CA PRO A 290 7.50 -26.06 -3.96
C PRO A 290 8.38 -24.82 -3.72
N ASP A 291 7.84 -23.61 -3.88
CA ASP A 291 8.58 -22.38 -3.67
C ASP A 291 8.57 -21.95 -2.19
N CYS A 292 9.76 -21.75 -1.62
CA CYS A 292 9.89 -21.40 -0.20
C CYS A 292 9.29 -20.03 0.14
N ARG A 293 9.25 -19.07 -0.79
CA ARG A 293 8.67 -17.73 -0.55
C ARG A 293 7.15 -17.80 -0.47
N VAL A 294 6.53 -18.73 -1.20
CA VAL A 294 5.10 -19.03 -1.08
C VAL A 294 4.82 -19.70 0.27
N ARG A 295 5.62 -20.68 0.69
CA ARG A 295 5.48 -21.34 2.00
C ARG A 295 5.60 -20.35 3.16
N ILE A 296 6.59 -19.45 3.14
CA ILE A 296 6.74 -18.37 4.15
C ILE A 296 5.47 -17.52 4.18
N ALA A 297 5.01 -17.04 3.03
CA ALA A 297 3.81 -16.21 2.96
C ALA A 297 2.57 -16.94 3.50
N ALA A 298 2.43 -18.24 3.20
CA ALA A 298 1.31 -19.05 3.67
C ALA A 298 1.30 -19.17 5.20
N VAL A 299 2.44 -19.49 5.81
CA VAL A 299 2.61 -19.60 7.26
C VAL A 299 2.38 -18.25 7.97
N GLU A 300 2.86 -17.15 7.40
CA GLU A 300 2.63 -15.82 7.96
C GLU A 300 1.16 -15.37 7.87
N VAL A 301 0.50 -15.69 6.75
CA VAL A 301 -0.89 -15.29 6.51
C VAL A 301 -1.85 -16.15 7.31
N ILE A 302 -1.64 -17.46 7.41
CA ILE A 302 -2.50 -18.36 8.19
C ILE A 302 -2.51 -17.96 9.67
N ALA A 303 -1.36 -17.55 10.22
CA ALA A 303 -1.26 -17.04 11.60
C ALA A 303 -2.05 -15.76 11.86
N ARG A 304 -2.37 -14.98 10.82
CA ARG A 304 -3.15 -13.74 10.91
C ARG A 304 -4.64 -13.96 10.63
N VAL A 305 -4.96 -14.85 9.70
CA VAL A 305 -6.35 -15.14 9.27
C VAL A 305 -7.03 -16.12 10.22
N ALA A 306 -6.34 -17.12 10.76
CA ALA A 306 -6.96 -18.10 11.65
C ALA A 306 -7.23 -17.56 13.06
N TRP A 307 -8.23 -18.16 13.73
CA TRP A 307 -8.44 -17.93 15.17
C TRP A 307 -7.28 -18.54 15.98
N HIS A 308 -7.14 -18.08 17.22
CA HIS A 308 -6.25 -18.75 18.16
C HIS A 308 -6.81 -20.15 18.43
N GLY A 309 -5.94 -21.16 18.52
CA GLY A 309 -6.38 -22.55 18.71
C GLY A 309 -6.97 -23.23 17.46
N ASP A 310 -6.97 -22.58 16.29
CA ASP A 310 -7.42 -23.22 15.05
C ASP A 310 -6.52 -24.41 14.72
N ARG A 311 -7.08 -25.63 14.84
CA ARG A 311 -6.34 -26.88 14.68
C ARG A 311 -5.71 -26.99 13.30
N GLN A 312 -6.42 -26.62 12.24
CA GLN A 312 -5.91 -26.75 10.87
C GLN A 312 -4.74 -25.79 10.65
N ALA A 313 -4.87 -24.55 11.11
CA ALA A 313 -3.80 -23.55 11.01
C ALA A 313 -2.57 -23.94 11.82
N LEU A 314 -2.78 -24.48 13.03
CA LEU A 314 -1.72 -24.99 13.89
C LEU A 314 -0.98 -26.16 13.22
N PHE A 315 -1.69 -27.19 12.76
CA PHE A 315 -1.07 -28.33 12.08
C PHE A 315 -0.28 -27.91 10.85
N ALA A 316 -0.83 -27.03 10.01
CA ALA A 316 -0.13 -26.51 8.84
C ALA A 316 1.17 -25.75 9.20
N ALA A 317 1.15 -24.95 10.27
CA ALA A 317 2.35 -24.27 10.75
C ALA A 317 3.38 -25.24 11.34
N MET A 318 2.96 -26.26 12.09
CA MET A 318 3.88 -27.24 12.69
C MET A 318 4.56 -28.12 11.66
N ALA A 319 3.84 -28.52 10.62
CA ALA A 319 4.42 -29.28 9.52
C ALA A 319 5.58 -28.53 8.84
N ARG A 320 5.66 -27.19 9.02
CA ARG A 320 6.72 -26.33 8.52
C ARG A 320 7.86 -26.06 9.50
N LEU A 321 7.80 -26.55 10.73
CA LEU A 321 8.96 -26.55 11.65
C LEU A 321 10.10 -27.45 11.17
N LEU A 322 9.79 -28.38 10.25
CA LEU A 322 10.72 -29.33 9.63
C LEU A 322 11.07 -28.97 8.18
N ASP A 323 10.67 -27.79 7.72
CA ASP A 323 10.93 -27.37 6.35
C ASP A 323 12.42 -27.36 6.05
N SER A 324 12.82 -27.69 4.82
CA SER A 324 14.24 -27.64 4.43
C SER A 324 14.81 -26.22 4.54
N GLU A 325 13.97 -25.20 4.36
CA GLU A 325 14.38 -23.79 4.34
C GLU A 325 14.35 -23.15 5.73
N GLY A 326 15.43 -22.48 6.15
CA GLY A 326 15.55 -21.88 7.48
C GLY A 326 14.51 -20.81 7.77
N LEU A 327 14.26 -19.94 6.79
CA LEU A 327 13.29 -18.85 6.90
C LEU A 327 11.85 -19.37 7.07
N VAL A 328 11.50 -20.50 6.44
CA VAL A 328 10.19 -21.14 6.61
C VAL A 328 10.03 -21.66 8.04
N ARG A 329 11.09 -22.24 8.60
CA ARG A 329 11.07 -22.73 9.99
C ARG A 329 10.92 -21.59 10.99
N ASP A 330 11.60 -20.45 10.78
CA ASP A 330 11.45 -19.27 11.62
C ASP A 330 10.03 -18.69 11.56
N ALA A 331 9.45 -18.61 10.37
CA ALA A 331 8.05 -18.20 10.17
C ALA A 331 7.09 -19.15 10.89
N ALA A 332 7.35 -20.46 10.84
CA ALA A 332 6.55 -21.48 11.51
C ALA A 332 6.58 -21.34 13.04
N VAL A 333 7.76 -21.08 13.62
CA VAL A 333 7.90 -20.83 15.08
C VAL A 333 7.06 -19.62 15.50
N GLU A 334 7.12 -18.52 14.75
CA GLU A 334 6.33 -17.31 15.04
C GLU A 334 4.82 -17.55 14.84
N ALA A 335 4.44 -18.28 13.79
CA ALA A 335 3.04 -18.63 13.53
C ALA A 335 2.44 -19.49 14.65
N VAL A 336 3.17 -20.53 15.09
CA VAL A 336 2.75 -21.38 16.22
C VAL A 336 2.64 -20.55 17.49
N ALA A 337 3.61 -19.69 17.79
CA ALA A 337 3.55 -18.83 18.98
C ALA A 337 2.35 -17.86 18.96
N ARG A 338 1.96 -17.36 17.78
CA ARG A 338 0.77 -16.52 17.63
C ARG A 338 -0.51 -17.30 17.80
N LEU A 339 -0.67 -18.42 17.11
CA LEU A 339 -1.90 -19.22 17.13
C LEU A 339 -2.12 -19.88 18.51
N SER A 340 -1.07 -20.10 19.28
CA SER A 340 -1.11 -20.74 20.60
C SER A 340 -1.49 -19.84 21.77
N LYS A 341 -1.80 -18.55 21.54
CA LYS A 341 -2.08 -17.57 22.61
C LYS A 341 -3.25 -17.95 23.54
N THR A 342 -4.12 -18.88 23.14
CA THR A 342 -5.24 -19.38 23.95
C THR A 342 -5.43 -20.90 23.79
N CYS A 343 -4.37 -21.64 23.48
CA CYS A 343 -4.49 -23.08 23.29
C CYS A 343 -4.87 -23.77 24.61
N ASP A 344 -5.99 -24.49 24.60
CA ASP A 344 -6.34 -25.48 25.61
C ASP A 344 -5.17 -26.44 25.84
N ALA A 345 -5.00 -26.91 27.08
CA ALA A 345 -3.95 -27.84 27.48
C ALA A 345 -3.87 -29.09 26.58
N GLU A 346 -4.98 -29.48 25.94
CA GLU A 346 -5.08 -30.56 24.96
C GLU A 346 -4.38 -30.28 23.63
N ALA A 347 -4.48 -29.05 23.11
CA ALA A 347 -3.74 -28.66 21.91
C ALA A 347 -2.24 -28.64 22.22
N MET A 348 -1.84 -28.10 23.38
CA MET A 348 -0.44 -28.09 23.83
C MET A 348 0.10 -29.51 24.11
N THR A 349 -0.73 -30.45 24.56
CA THR A 349 -0.33 -31.85 24.76
C THR A 349 -0.34 -32.66 23.47
N ALA A 350 -1.27 -32.42 22.54
CA ALA A 350 -1.20 -32.96 21.17
C ALA A 350 0.05 -32.46 20.44
N LEU A 351 0.48 -31.23 20.75
CA LEU A 351 1.75 -30.67 20.30
C LEU A 351 2.98 -31.37 20.89
N MET A 352 2.88 -31.82 22.14
CA MET A 352 3.92 -32.61 22.83
C MET A 352 3.95 -34.09 22.40
N GLN A 353 2.83 -34.63 21.94
CA GLN A 353 2.68 -36.02 21.48
C GLN A 353 3.40 -36.29 20.15
N LEU A 354 3.81 -35.24 19.41
CA LEU A 354 4.81 -35.38 18.36
C LEU A 354 6.15 -35.74 19.01
N LYS A 355 6.36 -37.03 19.28
CA LYS A 355 7.67 -37.66 19.57
C LYS A 355 8.57 -37.49 18.34
N HIS A 356 8.93 -36.26 18.00
CA HIS A 356 9.70 -35.99 16.82
C HIS A 356 11.18 -36.33 17.10
N PRO A 357 11.79 -37.24 16.34
CA PRO A 357 13.15 -37.71 16.61
C PRO A 357 14.17 -36.56 16.59
N SER A 358 13.96 -35.57 15.73
CA SER A 358 14.87 -34.44 15.53
C SER A 358 14.98 -33.51 16.75
N PRO A 359 16.17 -33.38 17.38
CA PRO A 359 16.41 -32.47 18.51
C PRO A 359 16.11 -31.00 18.19
N TRP A 360 16.32 -30.61 16.94
CA TRP A 360 16.09 -29.25 16.45
C TRP A 360 14.62 -28.83 16.48
N VAL A 361 13.67 -29.76 16.23
CA VAL A 361 12.22 -29.49 16.35
C VAL A 361 11.85 -29.22 17.80
N ARG A 362 12.46 -29.95 18.74
CA ARG A 362 12.25 -29.73 20.16
C ARG A 362 12.75 -28.34 20.58
N GLU A 363 13.92 -27.91 20.09
CA GLU A 363 14.45 -26.57 20.39
C GLU A 363 13.59 -25.45 19.78
N SER A 364 13.15 -25.60 18.52
CA SER A 364 12.26 -24.65 17.85
C SER A 364 10.88 -24.56 18.52
N MET A 365 10.35 -25.70 18.98
CA MET A 365 9.10 -25.74 19.75
C MET A 365 9.28 -25.10 21.12
N ILE A 366 10.37 -25.36 21.84
CA ILE A 366 10.72 -24.67 23.09
C ILE A 366 10.87 -23.16 22.85
N ALA A 367 11.45 -22.74 21.72
CA ALA A 367 11.57 -21.33 21.37
C ALA A 367 10.19 -20.68 21.08
N ALA A 368 9.27 -21.40 20.44
CA ALA A 368 7.88 -20.96 20.28
C ALA A 368 7.19 -20.81 21.64
N ILE A 369 7.32 -21.81 22.52
CA ILE A 369 6.70 -21.84 23.85
C ILE A 369 7.27 -20.73 24.74
N ARG A 370 8.60 -20.51 24.76
CA ARG A 370 9.22 -19.38 25.48
C ARG A 370 8.72 -18.02 25.01
N ARG A 371 8.40 -17.87 23.72
CA ARG A 371 7.78 -16.64 23.19
C ARG A 371 6.33 -16.47 23.64
N VAL A 372 5.59 -17.57 23.82
CA VAL A 372 4.25 -17.55 24.44
C VAL A 372 4.36 -17.20 25.93
N GLU A 373 5.32 -17.77 26.66
CA GLU A 373 5.57 -17.52 28.09
C GLU A 373 5.88 -16.03 28.38
N LYS A 374 6.71 -15.37 27.55
CA LYS A 374 6.99 -13.93 27.67
C LYS A 374 5.75 -13.02 27.57
N ARG A 375 4.60 -13.56 27.13
CA ARG A 375 3.32 -12.84 27.07
C ARG A 375 2.43 -13.06 28.30
N GLY A 376 2.88 -13.81 29.31
CA GLY A 376 2.32 -13.80 30.66
C GLY A 376 1.32 -14.91 31.01
N ASP A 377 1.44 -16.10 30.42
CA ASP A 377 0.51 -17.21 30.70
C ASP A 377 1.09 -18.22 31.72
N PRO A 378 0.61 -18.26 32.99
CA PRO A 378 1.19 -19.06 34.05
C PRO A 378 1.10 -20.58 33.82
N HIS A 379 0.15 -21.05 33.00
CA HIS A 379 0.02 -22.48 32.66
C HIS A 379 1.10 -22.99 31.70
N VAL A 380 1.76 -22.10 30.96
CA VAL A 380 2.86 -22.44 30.07
C VAL A 380 4.15 -22.74 30.84
N GLN A 381 4.31 -22.19 32.05
CA GLN A 381 5.49 -22.43 32.90
C GLN A 381 5.56 -23.87 33.42
N ASP A 382 4.43 -24.46 33.81
CA ASP A 382 4.40 -25.83 34.33
C ASP A 382 4.75 -26.84 33.23
N VAL A 383 4.25 -26.59 32.02
CA VAL A 383 4.63 -27.29 30.78
C VAL A 383 6.12 -27.12 30.47
N LEU A 384 6.66 -25.89 30.56
CA LEU A 384 8.08 -25.62 30.30
C LEU A 384 8.99 -26.31 31.32
N SER A 385 8.58 -26.38 32.59
CA SER A 385 9.30 -27.05 33.66
C SER A 385 9.38 -28.58 33.42
N THR A 386 8.30 -29.16 32.91
CA THR A 386 8.21 -30.58 32.54
C THR A 386 9.09 -30.89 31.32
N LEU A 387 9.16 -29.96 30.35
CA LEU A 387 10.02 -30.08 29.17
C LEU A 387 11.52 -29.95 29.50
N LEU A 388 11.90 -29.05 30.42
CA LEU A 388 13.28 -28.92 30.89
C LEU A 388 13.72 -30.15 31.68
N LYS A 389 12.83 -30.81 32.44
CA LYS A 389 13.10 -32.09 33.11
C LYS A 389 13.33 -33.25 32.12
N ASN A 390 12.63 -33.28 30.98
CA ASN A 390 12.85 -34.29 29.92
C ASN A 390 14.13 -34.05 29.10
N ARG A 391 14.72 -32.85 29.14
CA ARG A 391 16.03 -32.53 28.54
C ARG A 391 17.14 -33.41 29.12
N SER A 392 17.08 -33.67 30.42
CA SER A 392 18.01 -34.53 31.17
C SER A 392 17.96 -36.01 30.75
N SER A 393 16.81 -36.49 30.28
CA SER A 393 16.64 -37.87 29.84
C SER A 393 17.22 -38.13 28.45
N CYS A 394 17.28 -37.10 27.59
CA CYS A 394 17.78 -37.23 26.21
C CYS A 394 19.30 -37.06 26.08
N GLN A 395 19.97 -36.38 27.02
CA GLN A 395 21.45 -36.34 27.04
C GLN A 395 22.08 -37.71 27.35
N LYS A 396 21.30 -38.67 27.86
CA LYS A 396 21.74 -40.06 28.07
C LYS A 396 21.76 -40.92 26.79
N ILE A 397 21.31 -40.40 25.65
CA ILE A 397 21.45 -41.05 24.34
C ILE A 397 22.63 -40.41 23.60
N ARG A 398 23.81 -40.40 24.23
CA ARG A 398 25.11 -40.32 23.54
C ARG A 398 25.53 -41.76 23.31
N ALA A 399 25.88 -42.09 22.07
CA ALA A 399 26.18 -43.43 21.59
C ALA A 399 27.08 -44.25 22.54
N PRO A 400 26.76 -45.51 22.87
CA PRO A 400 27.75 -46.44 23.38
C PRO A 400 28.60 -46.92 22.20
N GLY A 401 29.82 -46.39 22.07
CA GLY A 401 30.74 -46.88 21.05
C GLY A 401 31.77 -45.87 20.55
N SER A 402 32.67 -45.43 21.43
CA SER A 402 34.06 -45.18 21.05
C SER A 402 34.89 -45.25 22.33
N VAL A 403 35.50 -46.42 22.50
CA VAL A 403 36.42 -46.80 23.57
C VAL A 403 37.66 -45.90 23.51
N ASP A 404 38.13 -45.55 24.71
CA ASP A 404 39.47 -45.14 25.13
C ASP A 404 40.58 -45.13 24.08
N ASN A 405 41.32 -44.01 23.99
CA ASN A 405 42.76 -43.97 24.28
C ASN A 405 43.39 -42.63 23.86
N LEU A 406 43.79 -41.82 24.84
CA LEU A 406 45.19 -41.48 25.14
C LEU A 406 45.24 -40.22 26.02
N ALA A 407 45.59 -40.45 27.27
CA ALA A 407 46.16 -39.46 28.17
C ALA A 407 47.62 -39.17 27.75
N GLU A 408 48.04 -37.94 28.05
CA GLU A 408 49.39 -37.53 28.48
C GLU A 408 50.58 -38.33 27.94
N THR A 409 51.24 -37.78 26.91
CA THR A 409 52.64 -37.30 26.96
C THR A 409 53.02 -36.57 25.68
#